data_AF-A0A101M959-F1
#
_entry.id   AF-A0A101M959-F1
#
_cell.length_a   1.000
_cell.length_b   1.000
_cell.length_c   1.000
_cell.angle_alpha   90.00
_cell.angle_beta   90.00
_cell.angle_gamma   90.00
#
_symmetry.space_group_name_H-M   'P 1'
#
loop_
_entity.id
_entity.type
_entity.pdbx_description
1 polymer ?
#
loop_
_entity_poly.entity_id
_entity_poly.type
_entity_poly.pdbx_seq_one_letter_code
_entity_poly.pdbx_strand_id
1 'polypeptide(L)'
;MAMYPIEELPLSNAPPDREPTPGSPPTDFYQLFLAVYHRGELSLGDYRKRLGFSAYHWAILVYDVKYDRYYAYDVTDGASPDPVMRRDLNPDFQWTYRVKTNVHPESCDSLLIRMAIGEVNDGIGPETIKILLQSVQLPIKGAYPPQNCVNWIRSVLHKLRFHGYARNLHNIEMTIDRALAYADLRMSDPDNSVTVLDHLGNELFFRPFPA
;
A
#
# COMPACT_ATOMS: atom_id res chain seq x y z
N MET A 1 15.11 2.31 59.23
CA MET A 1 14.08 3.02 58.43
C MET A 1 14.81 4.14 57.71
N ALA A 2 15.27 3.87 56.49
CA ALA A 2 16.05 4.80 55.67
C ALA A 2 15.22 5.12 54.43
N MET A 3 14.83 6.38 54.28
CA MET A 3 14.13 6.87 53.10
C MET A 3 15.19 7.35 52.11
N TYR A 4 15.26 6.71 50.95
CA TYR A 4 16.04 7.19 49.81
C TYR A 4 15.34 8.41 49.18
N PRO A 5 16.07 9.44 48.74
CA PRO A 5 15.49 10.49 47.90
C PRO A 5 15.18 9.93 46.52
N ILE A 6 14.05 10.36 45.95
CA ILE A 6 13.64 10.08 44.58
C ILE A 6 14.52 10.94 43.66
N GLU A 7 15.40 10.31 42.89
CA GLU A 7 16.08 10.97 41.77
C GLU A 7 15.08 11.13 40.61
N GLU A 8 14.83 12.38 40.23
CA GLU A 8 14.08 12.70 39.01
C GLU A 8 14.88 12.23 37.78
N LEU A 9 14.26 11.36 36.97
CA LEU A 9 14.81 10.93 35.69
C LEU A 9 14.94 12.15 34.74
N PRO A 10 16.05 12.31 34.00
CA PRO A 10 16.18 13.40 33.06
C PRO A 10 15.18 13.23 31.90
N LEU A 11 14.41 14.29 31.68
CA LEU A 11 13.50 14.46 30.56
C LEU A 11 14.21 14.12 29.24
N SER A 12 13.53 13.31 28.43
CA SER A 12 13.92 12.88 27.09
C SER A 12 14.45 14.03 26.22
N ASN A 13 15.72 13.93 25.79
CA ASN A 13 16.34 14.80 24.78
C ASN A 13 15.86 14.47 23.35
N ALA A 14 14.56 14.20 23.17
CA ALA A 14 13.99 14.13 21.83
C ALA A 14 13.81 15.58 21.33
N PRO A 15 14.39 15.99 20.19
CA PRO A 15 14.15 17.32 19.66
C PRO A 15 12.66 17.46 19.34
N PRO A 16 11.98 18.53 19.79
CA PRO A 16 10.65 18.86 19.33
C PRO A 16 10.73 19.30 17.87
N ASP A 17 9.80 18.81 17.06
CA ASP A 17 9.39 19.33 15.75
C ASP A 17 10.46 20.09 14.95
N ARG A 18 11.19 19.37 14.08
CA ARG A 18 11.91 20.02 12.98
C ARG A 18 10.90 20.62 12.02
N GLU A 19 10.61 21.91 12.19
CA GLU A 19 10.09 22.72 11.10
C GLU A 19 11.09 22.69 9.93
N PRO A 20 10.63 22.60 8.67
CA PRO A 20 11.50 22.59 7.52
C PRO A 20 12.25 23.94 7.42
N THR A 21 13.59 23.87 7.46
CA THR A 21 14.46 25.04 7.30
C THR A 21 14.24 25.70 5.93
N PRO A 22 14.03 27.04 5.88
CA PRO A 22 13.89 27.76 4.62
C PRO A 22 15.19 27.63 3.81
N GLY A 23 15.12 26.99 2.64
CA GLY A 23 16.28 26.77 1.76
C GLY A 23 16.72 25.31 1.58
N SER A 24 16.01 24.35 2.18
CA SER A 24 16.20 22.93 1.82
C SER A 24 15.75 22.72 0.36
N PRO A 25 16.50 21.98 -0.48
CA PRO A 25 16.03 21.61 -1.82
C PRO A 25 14.66 20.94 -1.69
N PRO A 26 13.73 21.10 -2.66
CA PRO A 26 12.41 20.49 -2.57
C PRO A 26 12.61 19.00 -2.31
N THR A 27 12.22 18.55 -1.11
CA THR A 27 12.24 17.15 -0.77
C THR A 27 11.27 16.47 -1.72
N ASP A 28 11.74 15.42 -2.40
CA ASP A 28 10.89 14.68 -3.32
C ASP A 28 9.63 14.25 -2.56
N PHE A 29 8.46 14.57 -3.11
CA PHE A 29 7.17 14.29 -2.51
C PHE A 29 6.57 13.04 -3.17
N TYR A 30 6.15 12.09 -2.34
CA TYR A 30 5.52 10.85 -2.79
C TYR A 30 4.15 10.68 -2.15
N GLN A 31 3.13 10.49 -2.97
CA GLN A 31 1.79 10.12 -2.50
C GLN A 31 1.69 8.59 -2.46
N LEU A 32 1.28 8.05 -1.31
CA LEU A 32 1.04 6.64 -1.12
C LEU A 32 -0.43 6.31 -1.33
N PHE A 33 -0.69 5.23 -2.06
CA PHE A 33 -2.00 4.68 -2.28
C PHE A 33 -2.05 3.19 -1.96
N LEU A 34 -3.18 2.76 -1.41
CA LEU A 34 -3.60 1.37 -1.41
C LEU A 34 -4.33 1.10 -2.73
N ALA A 35 -3.85 0.11 -3.47
CA ALA A 35 -4.41 -0.26 -4.77
C ALA A 35 -5.07 -1.64 -4.71
N VAL A 36 -6.27 -1.75 -5.28
CA VAL A 36 -7.04 -2.99 -5.36
C VAL A 36 -7.33 -3.32 -6.82
N TYR A 37 -7.03 -4.55 -7.23
CA TYR A 37 -7.17 -5.04 -8.58
C TYR A 37 -8.11 -6.24 -8.63
N HIS A 38 -8.96 -6.32 -9.66
CA HIS A 38 -9.71 -7.54 -9.93
C HIS A 38 -8.79 -8.65 -10.46
N ARG A 39 -9.16 -9.89 -10.17
CA ARG A 39 -8.43 -11.13 -10.48
C ARG A 39 -9.22 -12.01 -11.44
N GLY A 40 -9.87 -11.39 -12.42
CA GLY A 40 -10.80 -12.05 -13.33
C GLY A 40 -11.92 -12.80 -12.58
N GLU A 41 -12.12 -14.07 -12.91
CA GLU A 41 -13.16 -14.93 -12.32
C GLU A 41 -13.07 -15.07 -10.79
N LEU A 42 -11.87 -14.93 -10.21
CA LEU A 42 -11.69 -15.03 -8.76
C LEU A 42 -12.36 -13.89 -8.00
N SER A 43 -12.60 -12.75 -8.66
CA SER A 43 -13.29 -11.59 -8.10
C SER A 43 -14.81 -11.65 -8.28
N LEU A 44 -15.36 -12.71 -8.85
CA LEU A 44 -16.76 -12.80 -9.23
C LEU A 44 -17.51 -13.93 -8.51
N GLY A 45 -18.82 -13.78 -8.41
CA GLY A 45 -19.75 -14.83 -7.99
C GLY A 45 -19.37 -15.55 -6.70
N ASP A 46 -19.37 -16.88 -6.74
CA ASP A 46 -19.08 -17.70 -5.55
C ASP A 46 -17.59 -17.68 -5.17
N TYR A 47 -16.68 -17.42 -6.11
CA TYR A 47 -15.27 -17.21 -5.78
C TYR A 47 -15.11 -15.97 -4.88
N ARG A 48 -15.77 -14.86 -5.22
CA ARG A 48 -15.75 -13.65 -4.40
C ARG A 48 -16.23 -13.91 -2.96
N LYS A 49 -17.35 -14.64 -2.81
CA LYS A 49 -17.91 -14.98 -1.49
C LYS A 49 -16.95 -15.86 -0.68
N ARG A 50 -16.36 -16.88 -1.31
CA ARG A 50 -15.47 -17.85 -0.64
C ARG A 50 -14.10 -17.27 -0.29
N LEU A 51 -13.51 -16.48 -1.19
CA LEU A 51 -12.15 -15.94 -1.04
C LEU A 51 -12.10 -14.67 -0.18
N GLY A 52 -13.24 -14.00 0.03
CA GLY A 52 -13.29 -12.78 0.83
C GLY A 52 -12.34 -11.71 0.28
N PHE A 53 -11.49 -11.15 1.14
CA PHE A 53 -10.48 -10.16 0.75
C PHE A 53 -9.52 -10.66 -0.35
N SER A 54 -9.21 -11.96 -0.39
CA SER A 54 -8.27 -12.55 -1.36
C SER A 54 -8.87 -12.77 -2.76
N ALA A 55 -10.16 -12.47 -2.93
CA ALA A 55 -10.81 -12.42 -4.23
C ALA A 55 -10.23 -11.32 -5.13
N TYR A 56 -9.63 -10.29 -4.53
CA TYR A 56 -8.91 -9.21 -5.19
C TYR A 56 -7.41 -9.31 -4.94
N HIS A 57 -6.62 -8.67 -5.79
CA HIS A 57 -5.19 -8.50 -5.58
C HIS A 57 -4.92 -7.11 -5.03
N TRP A 58 -3.99 -7.00 -4.08
CA TRP A 58 -3.75 -5.76 -3.35
C TRP A 58 -2.29 -5.36 -3.47
N ALA A 59 -2.03 -4.07 -3.61
CA ALA A 59 -0.69 -3.51 -3.74
C ALA A 59 -0.58 -2.14 -3.05
N ILE A 60 0.65 -1.71 -2.83
CA ILE A 60 0.95 -0.29 -2.56
C ILE A 60 1.38 0.36 -3.87
N LEU A 61 0.71 1.45 -4.23
CA LEU A 61 1.14 2.35 -5.28
C LEU A 61 1.82 3.57 -4.67
N VAL A 62 2.96 3.95 -5.24
CA VAL A 62 3.70 5.16 -4.85
C VAL A 62 3.77 6.05 -6.07
N TYR A 63 3.19 7.24 -5.94
CA TYR A 63 3.23 8.27 -6.97
C TYR A 63 4.35 9.25 -6.67
N ASP A 64 5.31 9.32 -7.58
CA ASP A 64 6.42 10.28 -7.57
C ASP A 64 5.97 11.54 -8.29
N VAL A 65 5.58 12.57 -7.52
CA VAL A 65 4.95 13.79 -8.06
C VAL A 65 5.90 14.57 -8.96
N LYS A 66 7.21 14.50 -8.68
CA LYS A 66 8.22 15.26 -9.42
C LYS A 66 8.44 14.72 -10.82
N TYR A 67 8.40 13.40 -10.98
CA TYR A 67 8.67 12.73 -12.24
C TYR A 67 7.40 12.15 -12.91
N ASP A 68 6.22 12.43 -12.33
CA ASP A 68 4.92 11.96 -12.80
C ASP A 68 4.91 10.47 -13.15
N ARG A 69 5.32 9.63 -12.18
CA ARG A 69 5.43 8.17 -12.39
C ARG A 69 4.97 7.38 -11.18
N TYR A 70 4.46 6.18 -11.44
CA TYR A 70 4.04 5.26 -10.40
C TYR A 70 4.98 4.07 -10.26
N TYR A 71 5.14 3.65 -9.00
CA TYR A 71 5.71 2.38 -8.61
C TYR A 71 4.62 1.53 -7.97
N ALA A 72 4.58 0.24 -8.26
CA ALA A 72 3.72 -0.71 -7.56
C ALA A 72 4.54 -1.76 -6.83
N TYR A 73 4.16 -2.00 -5.58
CA TYR A 73 4.76 -2.99 -4.70
C TYR A 73 3.68 -3.96 -4.25
N ASP A 74 3.85 -5.24 -4.56
CA ASP A 74 2.89 -6.27 -4.18
C ASP A 74 3.58 -7.57 -3.80
N VAL A 75 2.79 -8.49 -3.25
CA VAL A 75 3.22 -9.88 -3.05
C VAL A 75 2.28 -10.82 -3.77
N THR A 76 2.85 -11.85 -4.38
CA THR A 76 2.07 -12.87 -5.10
C THR A 76 2.72 -14.23 -4.95
N ASP A 77 1.87 -15.26 -4.88
CA ASP A 77 2.25 -16.65 -5.07
C ASP A 77 1.88 -17.16 -6.47
N GLY A 78 1.41 -16.28 -7.37
CA GLY A 78 0.99 -16.65 -8.71
C GLY A 78 2.16 -16.97 -9.65
N ALA A 79 1.80 -17.44 -10.84
CA ALA A 79 2.75 -17.71 -11.92
C ALA A 79 3.56 -16.46 -12.29
N SER A 80 4.83 -16.67 -12.60
CA SER A 80 5.78 -15.65 -13.04
C SER A 80 6.35 -16.05 -14.40
N PRO A 81 5.66 -15.74 -15.51
CA PRO A 81 6.10 -16.20 -16.82
C PRO A 81 7.41 -15.52 -17.24
N ASP A 82 8.40 -16.33 -17.63
CA ASP A 82 9.62 -15.89 -18.29
C ASP A 82 9.30 -15.47 -19.72
N PRO A 83 9.49 -14.18 -20.09
CA PRO A 83 9.14 -13.70 -21.42
C PRO A 83 10.03 -14.27 -22.53
N VAL A 84 11.22 -14.78 -22.17
CA VAL A 84 12.18 -15.34 -23.13
C VAL A 84 12.04 -16.86 -23.19
N MET A 85 12.11 -17.52 -22.05
CA MET A 85 12.15 -18.99 -21.97
C MET A 85 10.75 -19.63 -21.98
N ARG A 86 9.67 -18.83 -21.90
CA ARG A 86 8.26 -19.29 -21.84
C ARG A 86 8.00 -20.36 -20.78
N ARG A 87 8.72 -20.27 -19.65
CA ARG A 87 8.55 -21.13 -18.48
C ARG A 87 8.02 -20.31 -17.32
N ASP A 88 7.38 -20.97 -16.36
CA ASP A 88 7.06 -20.32 -15.09
C ASP A 88 8.32 -20.24 -14.23
N LEU A 89 8.67 -19.04 -13.77
CA LEU A 89 9.75 -18.76 -12.82
C LEU A 89 9.31 -19.00 -11.37
N ASN A 90 8.02 -19.22 -11.12
CA ASN A 90 7.46 -19.58 -9.82
C ASN A 90 6.66 -20.90 -9.87
N PRO A 91 7.25 -22.02 -10.33
CA PRO A 91 6.53 -23.28 -10.53
C PRO A 91 5.97 -23.86 -9.22
N ASP A 92 6.60 -23.54 -8.10
CA ASP A 92 6.20 -23.99 -6.77
C ASP A 92 5.21 -23.03 -6.10
N PHE A 93 4.76 -21.97 -6.78
CA PHE A 93 3.83 -20.96 -6.27
C PHE A 93 4.26 -20.45 -4.88
N GLN A 94 5.52 -20.04 -4.75
CA GLN A 94 6.07 -19.44 -3.53
C GLN A 94 5.67 -17.97 -3.48
N TRP A 95 5.45 -17.44 -2.27
CA TRP A 95 5.21 -16.01 -2.11
C TRP A 95 6.47 -15.23 -2.49
N THR A 96 6.30 -14.25 -3.35
CA THR A 96 7.37 -13.37 -3.84
C THR A 96 6.96 -11.92 -3.70
N TYR A 97 7.92 -11.07 -3.36
CA TYR A 97 7.77 -9.61 -3.41
C TYR A 97 8.07 -9.13 -4.84
N ARG A 98 7.19 -8.32 -5.42
CA ARG A 98 7.35 -7.76 -6.76
C ARG A 98 7.43 -6.24 -6.70
N VAL A 99 8.37 -5.71 -7.47
CA VAL A 99 8.52 -4.28 -7.74
C VAL A 99 8.19 -4.06 -9.22
N LYS A 100 7.23 -3.19 -9.48
CA LYS A 100 6.88 -2.74 -10.84
C LYS A 100 7.18 -1.26 -10.94
N THR A 101 8.04 -0.89 -11.88
CA THR A 101 8.42 0.49 -12.18
C THR A 101 7.62 1.01 -13.39
N ASN A 102 7.39 2.32 -13.46
CA ASN A 102 6.69 2.96 -14.58
C ASN A 102 5.30 2.34 -14.84
N VAL A 103 4.55 2.14 -13.77
CA VAL A 103 3.16 1.66 -13.88
C VAL A 103 2.28 2.81 -14.36
N HIS A 104 1.29 2.50 -15.20
CA HIS A 104 0.28 3.45 -15.66
C HIS A 104 -1.09 3.01 -15.13
N PRO A 105 -1.50 3.49 -13.92
CA PRO A 105 -2.75 3.09 -13.30
C PRO A 105 -3.98 3.34 -14.20
N GLU A 106 -3.99 4.45 -14.93
CA GLU A 106 -5.09 4.83 -15.84
C GLU A 106 -5.26 3.89 -17.04
N SER A 107 -4.22 3.13 -17.38
CA SER A 107 -4.24 2.17 -18.48
C SER A 107 -4.41 0.72 -18.00
N CYS A 108 -4.67 0.53 -16.71
CA CYS A 108 -4.79 -0.79 -16.10
C CYS A 108 -6.27 -1.12 -15.89
N ASP A 109 -6.86 -1.85 -16.84
CA ASP A 109 -8.27 -2.30 -16.75
C ASP A 109 -8.57 -3.08 -15.48
N SER A 110 -7.54 -3.74 -14.92
CA SER A 110 -7.71 -4.52 -13.70
C SER A 110 -7.80 -3.69 -12.42
N LEU A 111 -7.37 -2.43 -12.44
CA LEU A 111 -7.35 -1.56 -11.28
C LEU A 111 -8.76 -1.06 -10.96
N LEU A 112 -9.24 -1.36 -9.76
CA LEU A 112 -10.55 -0.94 -9.28
C LEU A 112 -10.45 0.35 -8.46
N ILE A 113 -9.46 0.44 -7.58
CA ILE A 113 -9.33 1.53 -6.60
C ILE A 113 -7.88 1.97 -6.44
N ARG A 114 -7.70 3.27 -6.29
CA ARG A 114 -6.54 3.94 -5.68
C ARG A 114 -7.00 4.73 -4.46
N MET A 115 -6.74 4.21 -3.27
CA MET A 115 -7.10 4.86 -2.01
C MET A 115 -5.88 5.58 -1.44
N ALA A 116 -5.92 6.91 -1.32
CA ALA A 116 -4.86 7.70 -0.73
C ALA A 116 -4.74 7.39 0.76
N ILE A 117 -3.58 6.88 1.17
CA ILE A 117 -3.31 6.40 2.54
C ILE A 117 -2.27 7.23 3.30
N GLY A 118 -1.51 8.07 2.59
CA GLY A 118 -0.50 8.91 3.23
C GLY A 118 0.52 9.46 2.23
N GLU A 119 1.55 10.12 2.74
CA GLU A 119 2.53 10.85 1.95
C GLU A 119 3.92 10.75 2.58
N VAL A 120 4.95 10.94 1.76
CA VAL A 120 6.36 10.95 2.15
C VAL A 120 7.00 12.22 1.59
N ASN A 121 7.56 13.06 2.46
CA ASN A 121 8.15 14.35 2.13
C ASN A 121 9.45 14.64 2.90
N ASP A 122 10.03 13.61 3.52
CA ASP A 122 11.26 13.69 4.33
C ASP A 122 12.54 13.57 3.50
N GLY A 123 12.42 13.57 2.16
CA GLY A 123 13.55 13.54 1.23
C GLY A 123 14.10 12.14 0.96
N ILE A 124 13.46 11.09 1.47
CA ILE A 124 13.83 9.73 1.10
C ILE A 124 13.23 9.38 -0.26
N GLY A 125 14.03 8.77 -1.12
CA GLY A 125 13.57 8.33 -2.44
C GLY A 125 12.66 7.08 -2.37
N PRO A 126 12.08 6.66 -3.52
CA PRO A 126 11.23 5.47 -3.61
C PRO A 126 11.99 4.20 -3.22
N GLU A 127 13.32 4.20 -3.31
CA GLU A 127 14.16 3.07 -2.89
C GLU A 127 14.07 2.82 -1.37
N THR A 128 13.97 3.85 -0.54
CA THR A 128 13.79 3.67 0.91
C THR A 128 12.41 3.09 1.21
N ILE A 129 11.37 3.57 0.51
CA ILE A 129 10.02 3.01 0.62
C ILE A 129 10.03 1.54 0.19
N LYS A 130 10.68 1.21 -0.93
CA LYS A 130 10.86 -0.17 -1.40
C LYS A 130 11.53 -1.05 -0.33
N ILE A 131 12.65 -0.62 0.24
CA ILE A 131 13.36 -1.38 1.30
C ILE A 131 12.47 -1.57 2.53
N LEU A 132 11.70 -0.54 2.91
CA LEU A 132 10.77 -0.60 4.02
C LEU A 132 9.67 -1.66 3.78
N LEU A 133 9.07 -1.64 2.59
CA LEU A 133 8.01 -2.58 2.20
C LEU A 133 8.56 -4.01 2.03
N GLN A 134 9.75 -4.16 1.45
CA GLN A 134 10.41 -5.45 1.25
C GLN A 134 10.78 -6.13 2.59
N SER A 135 11.01 -5.36 3.65
CA SER A 135 11.29 -5.90 4.98
C SER A 135 10.03 -6.29 5.77
N VAL A 136 8.84 -6.26 5.16
CA VAL A 136 7.63 -6.88 5.72
C VAL A 136 7.64 -8.37 5.39
N GLN A 137 7.35 -9.20 6.38
CA GLN A 137 7.32 -10.66 6.20
C GLN A 137 6.30 -11.06 5.13
N LEU A 138 6.74 -11.91 4.20
CA LEU A 138 5.86 -12.48 3.18
C LEU A 138 4.85 -13.44 3.81
N PRO A 139 3.65 -13.60 3.21
CA PRO A 139 2.70 -14.59 3.65
C PRO A 139 3.33 -15.99 3.67
N ILE A 140 2.98 -16.79 4.67
CA ILE A 140 3.49 -18.16 4.83
C ILE A 140 2.56 -19.12 4.08
N LYS A 141 3.13 -19.83 3.10
CA LYS A 141 2.40 -20.84 2.33
C LYS A 141 1.95 -21.99 3.24
N GLY A 142 0.66 -22.35 3.16
CA GLY A 142 0.08 -23.45 3.95
C GLY A 142 -0.15 -23.12 5.43
N ALA A 143 -0.02 -21.86 5.85
CA ALA A 143 -0.32 -21.45 7.22
C ALA A 143 -1.79 -21.69 7.60
N TYR A 144 -2.04 -21.88 8.90
CA TYR A 144 -3.38 -21.95 9.49
C TYR A 144 -3.51 -20.92 10.62
N PRO A 145 -4.37 -19.89 10.47
CA PRO A 145 -5.26 -19.62 9.33
C PRO A 145 -4.50 -19.27 8.03
N PRO A 146 -5.10 -19.49 6.85
CA PRO A 146 -4.48 -19.18 5.56
C PRO A 146 -4.03 -17.72 5.46
N GLN A 147 -2.82 -17.52 4.94
CA GLN A 147 -2.27 -16.19 4.68
C GLN A 147 -2.25 -15.87 3.19
N ASN A 148 -2.44 -14.60 2.84
CA ASN A 148 -2.49 -14.09 1.48
C ASN A 148 -1.93 -12.65 1.38
N CYS A 149 -2.03 -12.04 0.19
CA CYS A 149 -1.53 -10.69 -0.07
C CYS A 149 -2.13 -9.62 0.87
N VAL A 150 -3.34 -9.83 1.40
CA VAL A 150 -3.98 -8.88 2.34
C VAL A 150 -3.36 -8.95 3.72
N ASN A 151 -2.85 -10.11 4.15
CA ASN A 151 -2.04 -10.20 5.38
C ASN A 151 -0.78 -9.34 5.26
N TRP A 152 -0.10 -9.37 4.10
CA TRP A 152 1.05 -8.51 3.84
C TRP A 152 0.66 -7.02 3.84
N ILE A 153 -0.46 -6.65 3.20
CA ILE A 153 -0.97 -5.28 3.20
C ILE A 153 -1.25 -4.77 4.61
N ARG A 154 -1.90 -5.56 5.48
CA ARG A 154 -2.10 -5.18 6.89
C ARG A 154 -0.77 -4.81 7.56
N SER A 155 0.21 -5.70 7.45
CA SER A 155 1.55 -5.49 8.03
C SER A 155 2.24 -4.27 7.44
N VAL A 156 2.09 -4.03 6.13
CA VAL A 156 2.59 -2.83 5.45
C VAL A 156 1.94 -1.55 5.98
N LEU A 157 0.61 -1.51 6.12
CA LEU A 157 -0.10 -0.32 6.61
C LEU A 157 0.31 0.00 8.06
N HIS A 158 0.47 -1.01 8.91
CA HIS A 158 1.03 -0.83 10.24
C HIS A 158 2.43 -0.25 10.21
N LYS A 159 3.29 -0.74 9.31
CA LYS A 159 4.67 -0.28 9.17
C LYS A 159 4.75 1.15 8.63
N LEU A 160 4.00 1.48 7.59
CA LEU A 160 3.91 2.85 7.06
C LEU A 160 3.42 3.84 8.12
N ARG A 161 2.42 3.45 8.92
CA ARG A 161 1.96 4.26 10.05
C ARG A 161 3.03 4.44 11.12
N PHE A 162 3.74 3.37 11.50
CA PHE A 162 4.81 3.42 12.49
C PHE A 162 5.94 4.38 12.09
N HIS A 163 6.28 4.41 10.80
CA HIS A 163 7.28 5.34 10.26
C HIS A 163 6.73 6.74 9.96
N GLY A 164 5.45 7.00 10.25
CA GLY A 164 4.85 8.31 10.07
C GLY A 164 4.46 8.66 8.63
N TYR A 165 4.49 7.70 7.70
CA TYR A 165 4.10 7.90 6.30
C TYR A 165 2.59 7.75 6.06
N ALA A 166 1.86 7.22 7.04
CA ALA A 166 0.41 7.05 6.98
C ALA A 166 -0.26 7.47 8.31
N ARG A 167 0.08 8.66 8.83
CA ARG A 167 -0.37 9.16 10.16
C ARG A 167 -1.89 9.21 10.32
N ASN A 168 -2.60 9.51 9.22
CA ASN A 168 -4.05 9.65 9.22
C ASN A 168 -4.80 8.29 9.20
N LEU A 169 -4.09 7.18 8.99
CA LEU A 169 -4.68 5.84 9.09
C LEU A 169 -4.89 5.40 10.55
N HIS A 170 -5.95 5.92 11.17
CA HIS A 170 -6.28 5.59 12.56
C HIS A 170 -6.76 4.14 12.73
N ASN A 171 -7.57 3.63 11.80
CA ASN A 171 -8.13 2.28 11.83
C ASN A 171 -7.83 1.53 10.52
N ILE A 172 -6.80 0.69 10.56
CA ILE A 172 -6.31 -0.07 9.39
C ILE A 172 -7.36 -1.07 8.88
N GLU A 173 -8.05 -1.79 9.77
CA GLU A 173 -9.07 -2.75 9.35
C GLU A 173 -10.24 -2.04 8.67
N MET A 174 -10.69 -0.90 9.21
CA MET A 174 -11.76 -0.11 8.56
C MET A 174 -11.33 0.42 7.19
N THR A 175 -10.05 0.79 7.01
CA THR A 175 -9.52 1.17 5.69
C THR A 175 -9.56 0.00 4.71
N ILE A 176 -9.18 -1.21 5.15
CA ILE A 176 -9.22 -2.42 4.33
C ILE A 176 -10.67 -2.80 3.99
N ASP A 177 -11.58 -2.76 4.96
CA ASP A 177 -13.00 -3.06 4.74
C ASP A 177 -13.64 -2.08 3.75
N ARG A 178 -13.32 -0.78 3.87
CA ARG A 178 -13.76 0.23 2.90
C ARG A 178 -13.22 -0.04 1.51
N ALA A 179 -11.91 -0.30 1.38
CA ALA A 179 -11.31 -0.61 0.09
C ALA A 179 -11.97 -1.84 -0.55
N LEU A 180 -12.31 -2.86 0.22
CA LEU A 180 -13.04 -4.02 -0.28
C LEU A 180 -14.47 -3.66 -0.72
N ALA A 181 -15.20 -2.90 0.09
CA ALA A 181 -16.58 -2.51 -0.23
C ALA A 181 -16.66 -1.65 -1.51
N TYR A 182 -15.73 -0.72 -1.69
CA TYR A 182 -15.63 0.04 -2.93
C TYR A 182 -15.25 -0.84 -4.12
N ALA A 183 -14.44 -1.89 -3.92
CA ALA A 183 -14.01 -2.76 -5.01
C ALA A 183 -15.21 -3.56 -5.52
N ASP A 184 -16.03 -4.04 -4.59
CA ASP A 184 -17.31 -4.69 -4.91
C ASP A 184 -18.27 -3.72 -5.63
N LEU A 185 -18.37 -2.47 -5.16
CA LEU A 185 -19.17 -1.45 -5.84
C LEU A 185 -18.67 -1.22 -7.27
N ARG A 186 -17.36 -1.07 -7.47
CA ARG A 186 -16.71 -0.86 -8.77
C ARG A 186 -16.91 -2.02 -9.74
N MET A 187 -16.97 -3.24 -9.22
CA MET A 187 -17.29 -4.43 -10.00
C MET A 187 -18.78 -4.50 -10.38
N SER A 188 -19.67 -3.96 -9.55
CA SER A 188 -21.12 -3.97 -9.80
C SER A 188 -21.63 -2.83 -10.67
N ASP A 189 -20.97 -1.66 -10.63
CA ASP A 189 -21.31 -0.46 -11.41
C ASP A 189 -20.04 0.18 -11.98
N PRO A 190 -19.51 -0.36 -13.10
CA PRO A 190 -18.23 0.07 -13.64
C PRO A 190 -18.19 1.51 -14.15
N ASP A 191 -19.34 2.07 -14.53
CA ASP A 191 -19.44 3.35 -15.23
C ASP A 191 -19.54 4.54 -14.27
N ASN A 192 -20.10 4.34 -13.06
CA ASN A 192 -20.40 5.42 -12.13
C ASN A 192 -19.56 5.43 -10.85
N SER A 193 -18.63 4.51 -10.68
CA SER A 193 -17.88 4.38 -9.42
C SER A 193 -16.49 5.00 -9.50
N VAL A 194 -16.13 5.70 -8.43
CA VAL A 194 -14.89 6.49 -8.33
C VAL A 194 -13.66 5.60 -8.17
N THR A 195 -12.63 5.93 -8.94
CA THR A 195 -11.36 5.19 -8.96
C THR A 195 -10.33 5.73 -7.98
N VAL A 196 -10.49 6.97 -7.48
CA VAL A 196 -9.57 7.61 -6.53
C VAL A 196 -10.31 8.14 -5.31
N LEU A 197 -9.95 7.64 -4.14
CA LEU A 197 -10.62 7.91 -2.87
C LEU A 197 -9.58 8.24 -1.81
N ASP A 198 -9.96 8.90 -0.72
CA ASP A 198 -9.14 8.94 0.50
C ASP A 198 -9.43 7.73 1.39
N HIS A 199 -8.63 7.56 2.45
CA HIS A 199 -8.80 6.50 3.45
C HIS A 199 -10.13 6.56 4.26
N LEU A 200 -10.86 7.67 4.18
CA LEU A 200 -12.19 7.84 4.77
C LEU A 200 -13.31 7.41 3.81
N GLY A 201 -13.01 7.27 2.52
CA GLY A 201 -13.96 6.96 1.46
C GLY A 201 -14.46 8.20 0.70
N ASN A 202 -13.87 9.38 0.92
CA ASN A 202 -14.24 10.56 0.17
C ASN A 202 -13.61 10.51 -1.22
N GLU A 203 -14.37 10.92 -2.23
CA GLU A 203 -13.88 11.04 -3.60
C GLU A 203 -12.81 12.13 -3.71
N LEU A 204 -11.69 11.79 -4.35
CA LEU A 204 -10.64 12.74 -4.64
C LEU A 204 -10.72 13.11 -6.12
N PHE A 205 -11.05 14.37 -6.39
CA PHE A 205 -10.92 14.94 -7.74
C PHE A 205 -9.43 15.12 -8.05
N PHE A 206 -8.80 14.08 -8.58
CA PHE A 206 -7.46 14.21 -9.15
C PHE A 206 -7.57 15.05 -10.43
N ARG A 207 -7.30 16.35 -10.34
CA ARG A 207 -7.05 17.15 -11.54
C ARG A 207 -5.64 16.79 -12.00
N PRO A 208 -5.43 16.25 -13.23
CA PRO A 208 -4.12 16.34 -13.83
C PRO A 208 -3.80 17.84 -13.90
N PHE A 209 -2.67 18.26 -13.34
CA PHE A 209 -2.21 19.63 -13.49
C PHE A 209 -2.20 19.96 -14.98
N PRO A 210 -2.74 21.12 -15.41
CA PRO A 210 -2.66 21.49 -16.82
C PRO A 210 -1.19 21.60 -17.21
N ALA A 211 -0.90 21.04 -18.39
CA ALA A 211 0.40 21.09 -19.06
C ALA A 211 0.94 22.52 -19.21
#